data_AF-A0A183PVK3-F1
#
_entry.id   AF-A0A183PVK3-F1
#
_cell.length_a   1.000
_cell.length_b   1.000
_cell.length_c   1.000
_cell.angle_alpha   90.00
_cell.angle_beta   90.00
_cell.angle_gamma   90.00
#
_symmetry.space_group_name_H-M   'P 1'
#
loop_
_entity.id
_entity.type
_entity.pdbx_description
1 polymer ?
#
loop_
_entity_poly.entity_id
_entity_poly.type
_entity_poly.pdbx_seq_one_letter_code
_entity_poly.pdbx_strand_id
1 'polypeptide(L)'
;NIVFSQPNDPQLQKLLQYHNDLRRNLTECKFEGQPPAKYLPALKWDNELASKAKDLANECYFHHNDVNLPHKWEYVGQNIAGYQTVEQ
;
A
#
# COMPACT_ATOMS: atom_id res chain seq x y z
N ASN A 1 -10.74 17.39 -4.33
CA ASN A 1 -11.57 16.36 -3.66
C ASN A 1 -10.84 15.04 -3.73
N ILE A 2 -10.50 14.45 -2.58
CA ILE A 2 -9.84 13.13 -2.56
C ILE A 2 -10.89 12.07 -2.87
N VAL A 3 -10.77 11.44 -4.03
CA VAL A 3 -11.63 10.33 -4.43
C VAL A 3 -10.92 9.03 -4.06
N PHE A 4 -11.52 8.28 -3.15
CA PHE A 4 -11.11 6.92 -2.84
C PHE A 4 -12.02 5.95 -3.59
N SER A 5 -11.44 4.96 -4.26
CA SER A 5 -12.19 3.94 -5.00
C SER A 5 -11.74 2.56 -4.57
N GLN A 6 -12.62 1.57 -4.64
CA GLN A 6 -12.16 0.18 -4.61
C GLN A 6 -11.42 -0.12 -5.93
N PRO A 7 -10.27 -0.81 -5.92
CA PRO A 7 -9.66 -1.25 -7.16
C PRO A 7 -10.55 -2.32 -7.81
N ASN A 8 -10.69 -2.28 -9.14
CA ASN A 8 -11.48 -3.29 -9.87
C ASN A 8 -10.71 -4.61 -10.04
N ASP A 9 -9.38 -4.57 -9.96
CA ASP A 9 -8.51 -5.74 -10.11
C ASP A 9 -8.52 -6.58 -8.81
N PRO A 10 -8.84 -7.89 -8.87
CA PRO A 10 -8.89 -8.76 -7.69
C PRO A 10 -7.58 -8.85 -6.91
N GLN A 11 -6.42 -8.76 -7.58
CA GLN A 11 -5.11 -8.79 -6.93
C GLN A 11 -4.88 -7.50 -6.12
N LEU A 12 -5.29 -6.35 -6.68
CA LEU A 12 -5.22 -5.08 -5.97
C LEU A 12 -6.20 -5.02 -4.79
N GLN A 13 -7.39 -5.62 -4.92
CA GLN A 13 -8.34 -5.78 -3.80
C GLN A 13 -7.71 -6.63 -2.68
N LYS A 14 -7.08 -7.74 -3.04
CA LYS A 14 -6.39 -8.62 -2.11
C LYS A 14 -5.21 -7.93 -1.41
N LEU A 15 -4.45 -7.10 -2.14
CA LEU A 15 -3.38 -6.27 -1.57
C LEU A 15 -3.92 -5.30 -0.51
N LEU A 16 -5.02 -4.59 -0.80
CA LEU A 16 -5.67 -3.70 0.17
C LEU A 16 -6.20 -4.48 1.39
N GLN A 17 -6.80 -5.65 1.15
CA GLN A 17 -7.31 -6.53 2.20
C GLN A 17 -6.19 -6.97 3.14
N TYR A 18 -5.05 -7.43 2.61
CA TYR A 18 -3.92 -7.85 3.44
C TYR A 18 -3.40 -6.73 4.35
N HIS A 19 -3.29 -5.50 3.83
CA HIS A 19 -2.91 -4.36 4.65
C HIS A 19 -3.92 -4.07 5.77
N ASN A 20 -5.22 -4.12 5.45
CA ASN A 20 -6.27 -3.82 6.41
C ASN A 20 -6.46 -4.92 7.47
N ASP A 21 -6.23 -6.19 7.09
CA ASP A 21 -6.23 -7.31 8.01
C ASP A 21 -5.07 -7.22 8.99
N LEU A 22 -3.87 -6.89 8.51
CA LEU A 22 -2.71 -6.62 9.37
C LEU A 22 -3.00 -5.50 10.38
N ARG A 23 -3.53 -4.36 9.92
CA ARG A 23 -3.86 -3.21 10.78
C ARG A 23 -4.89 -3.55 11.85
N ARG A 24 -5.94 -4.30 11.48
CA ARG A 24 -6.96 -4.78 12.43
C ARG A 24 -6.35 -5.73 13.47
N ASN A 25 -5.56 -6.70 13.03
CA ASN A 25 -4.92 -7.65 13.93
C ASN A 25 -3.95 -6.98 14.91
N LEU A 26 -3.26 -5.91 14.50
CA LEU A 26 -2.40 -5.10 15.38
C LEU A 26 -3.20 -4.33 16.45
N THR A 27 -4.45 -3.96 16.18
CA THR A 27 -5.33 -3.33 17.19
C THR A 27 -6.00 -4.34 18.11
N GLU A 28 -6.13 -5.60 17.68
CA GLU A 28 -6.82 -6.69 18.41
C GLU A 28 -5.86 -7.58 19.24
N CYS A 29 -4.63 -7.13 19.48
CA CYS A 29 -3.60 -7.88 20.21
C CYS A 29 -3.23 -9.25 19.60
N LYS A 30 -3.35 -9.41 18.27
CA LYS A 30 -3.12 -10.72 17.59
C LYS A 30 -1.67 -10.96 17.17
N PHE A 31 -0.74 -10.07 17.51
CA PHE A 31 0.68 -10.21 17.20
C PHE A 31 1.52 -10.26 18.47
N GLU A 32 2.06 -11.43 18.78
CA GLU A 32 2.98 -11.61 19.90
C GLU A 32 4.23 -10.71 19.73
N GLY A 33 4.64 -10.07 20.81
CA GLY A 33 5.80 -9.15 20.82
C GLY A 33 5.52 -7.74 20.27
N GLN A 34 4.31 -7.45 19.78
CA GLN A 34 3.91 -6.10 19.37
C GLN A 34 2.87 -5.53 20.36
N PRO A 35 3.10 -4.34 20.93
CA PRO A 35 2.07 -3.71 21.74
C PRO A 35 0.86 -3.37 20.86
N PRO A 36 -0.37 -3.52 21.37
CA PRO A 36 -1.55 -3.24 20.58
C PRO A 36 -1.61 -1.76 20.21
N ALA A 37 -1.87 -1.49 18.94
CA ALA A 37 -2.07 -0.12 18.48
C ALA A 37 -3.41 0.40 19.01
N LYS A 38 -3.42 1.60 19.59
CA LYS A 38 -4.66 2.25 20.06
C LYS A 38 -5.63 2.53 18.91
N TYR A 39 -5.11 2.86 17.73
CA TYR A 39 -5.92 3.24 16.58
C TYR A 39 -5.18 3.06 15.26
N LEU A 40 -5.70 2.20 14.37
CA LEU A 40 -5.23 2.03 13.00
C LEU A 40 -6.45 1.86 12.07
N PRO A 41 -6.97 2.94 11.46
CA PRO A 41 -8.13 2.84 10.57
C PRO A 41 -7.78 2.07 9.30
N ALA A 42 -8.78 1.45 8.68
CA ALA A 42 -8.62 0.81 7.38
C ALA A 42 -8.13 1.83 6.33
N LEU A 43 -7.12 1.42 5.57
CA LEU A 43 -6.64 2.14 4.40
C LEU A 43 -7.70 2.14 3.32
N LYS A 44 -7.65 3.18 2.49
CA LYS A 44 -8.45 3.32 1.29
C LYS A 44 -7.51 3.36 0.09
N TRP A 45 -7.93 2.77 -1.01
CA TRP A 45 -7.14 2.74 -2.23
C TRP A 45 -7.20 4.09 -2.96
N ASP A 46 -6.06 4.47 -3.54
CA ASP A 46 -5.85 5.71 -4.27
C ASP A 46 -5.24 5.39 -5.64
N ASN A 47 -5.99 5.68 -6.70
CA ASN A 47 -5.56 5.34 -8.06
C ASN A 47 -4.37 6.15 -8.56
N GLU A 48 -4.15 7.37 -8.03
CA GLU A 48 -2.98 8.17 -8.42
C GLU A 48 -1.71 7.59 -7.81
N LEU A 49 -1.76 7.19 -6.52
CA LEU A 49 -0.65 6.48 -5.88
C LEU A 49 -0.37 5.15 -6.60
N ALA A 50 -1.42 4.39 -6.95
CA ALA A 50 -1.28 3.15 -7.70
C ALA A 50 -0.63 3.35 -9.08
N SER A 51 -1.02 4.42 -9.79
CA SER A 51 -0.42 4.76 -11.08
C SER A 51 1.07 5.08 -10.93
N LYS A 52 1.45 5.89 -9.93
CA LYS A 52 2.86 6.23 -9.66
C LYS A 52 3.69 5.02 -9.26
N ALA A 53 3.13 4.13 -8.44
CA ALA A 53 3.77 2.88 -8.08
C ALA A 53 3.97 1.95 -9.29
N LYS A 54 2.98 1.87 -10.19
CA LYS A 54 3.09 1.11 -11.44
C LYS A 54 4.15 1.70 -12.37
N ASP A 55 4.19 3.01 -12.53
CA ASP A 55 5.21 3.69 -13.35
C ASP A 55 6.62 3.35 -12.85
N LEU A 56 6.85 3.45 -11.54
CA LEU A 56 8.11 3.07 -10.89
C LEU A 56 8.45 1.59 -11.11
N ALA A 57 7.49 0.68 -10.89
CA ALA A 57 7.71 -0.75 -11.06
C ALA A 57 8.09 -1.12 -12.50
N ASN A 58 7.55 -0.39 -13.50
CA ASN A 58 7.87 -0.59 -14.92
C ASN A 58 9.28 -0.14 -15.30
N GLU A 59 9.97 0.64 -14.47
CA GLU A 59 11.38 0.97 -14.70
C GLU A 59 12.29 -0.26 -14.51
N CYS A 60 11.81 -1.30 -13.81
CA CYS A 60 12.55 -2.52 -13.51
C CYS A 60 13.86 -2.28 -12.72
N TYR A 61 13.97 -1.17 -12.00
CA TYR A 61 15.05 -0.88 -11.07
C TYR A 61 14.54 -0.95 -9.63
N PHE A 62 15.25 -1.70 -8.78
CA PHE A 62 14.90 -1.84 -7.37
C PHE A 62 15.37 -0.62 -6.58
N HIS A 63 14.59 0.47 -6.63
CA HIS A 63 14.88 1.73 -5.94
C HIS A 63 13.60 2.40 -5.41
N HIS A 64 13.79 3.46 -4.62
CA HIS A 64 12.74 4.40 -4.25
C HIS A 64 12.86 5.67 -5.11
N ASN A 65 11.73 6.33 -5.39
CA ASN A 65 11.71 7.64 -6.06
C ASN A 65 10.97 8.70 -5.23
N ASP A 66 11.01 9.95 -5.66
CA ASP A 66 10.14 10.98 -5.11
C ASP A 66 8.78 10.97 -5.83
N VAL A 67 7.69 10.85 -5.07
CA VAL A 67 6.32 10.89 -5.62
C VAL A 67 5.75 12.30 -5.43
N ASN A 68 5.71 13.06 -6.53
CA ASN A 68 5.16 14.42 -6.52
C ASN A 68 3.64 14.42 -6.77
N LEU A 69 2.84 14.53 -5.71
CA LEU A 69 1.38 14.72 -5.75
C LEU A 69 0.94 15.84 -4.78
N PRO A 70 1.45 17.07 -4.94
CA PRO A 70 1.40 18.11 -3.91
C PRO A 70 -0.02 18.64 -3.67
N HIS A 71 -0.92 18.45 -4.63
CA HIS A 71 -2.33 18.79 -4.51
C HIS A 71 -3.14 17.77 -3.68
N LYS A 72 -2.52 16.68 -3.24
CA LYS A 72 -3.17 15.57 -2.55
C LYS A 72 -2.42 15.12 -1.31
N TRP A 73 -1.10 14.97 -1.41
CA TRP A 73 -0.23 14.45 -0.36
C TRP A 73 1.03 15.30 -0.27
N GLU A 74 1.36 15.75 0.94
CA GLU A 74 2.63 16.46 1.22
C GLU A 74 3.83 15.51 1.16
N TYR A 75 3.63 14.27 1.64
CA TYR A 75 4.63 13.21 1.65
C TYR A 75 3.98 11.88 1.30
N VAL A 76 4.72 11.02 0.59
CA VAL A 76 4.28 9.68 0.18
C VAL A 76 5.35 8.67 0.59
N GLY A 77 4.97 7.71 1.44
CA GLY A 77 5.82 6.57 1.79
C GLY A 77 5.75 5.46 0.74
N GLN A 78 6.79 4.61 0.66
CA GLN A 78 6.89 3.53 -0.32
C GLN A 78 7.45 2.25 0.30
N ASN A 79 6.83 1.12 -0.04
CA ASN A 79 7.40 -0.21 0.17
C ASN A 79 7.67 -0.83 -1.21
N ILE A 80 8.83 -1.46 -1.37
CA ILE A 80 9.22 -2.18 -2.59
C ILE A 80 9.51 -3.63 -2.26
N ALA A 81 9.09 -4.54 -3.13
CA ALA A 81 9.36 -5.97 -3.03
C ALA A 81 9.74 -6.49 -4.40
N GLY A 82 10.73 -7.37 -4.45
CA GLY A 82 11.24 -7.97 -5.68
C GLY A 82 11.44 -9.46 -5.48
N TYR A 83 11.22 -10.24 -6.54
CA TYR A 83 11.52 -11.66 -6.58
C TYR A 83 12.21 -11.95 -7.91
N GLN A 84 13.23 -12.81 -7.90
CA GLN A 84 14.08 -13.02 -9.09
C GLN A 84 13.41 -13.89 -10.16
N THR A 85 12.40 -14.65 -9.78
CA THR A 85 11.63 -15.50 -10.68
C THR A 85 10.16 -15.09 -10.63
N VAL A 86 9.43 -15.31 -11.72
CA VAL A 86 7.96 -15.30 -11.66
C VAL A 86 7.57 -16.75 -11.77
N GLU A 87 7.13 -17.38 -10.67
CA GLU A 87 6.40 -18.63 -10.80
C GLU A 87 5.08 -18.29 -11.49
N GLN A 88 4.91 -18.79 -12.73
CA GLN A 88 3.70 -18.64 -13.52
C GLN A 88 2.63 -19.64 -13.10
#